data_AF-A0A1M6NRY4-F1
#
_entry.id   AF-A0A1M6NRY4-F1
#
_cell.length_a   1.000
_cell.length_b   1.000
_cell.length_c   1.000
_cell.angle_alpha   90.00
_cell.angle_beta   90.00
_cell.angle_gamma   90.00
#
_symmetry.space_group_name_H-M   'P 1'
#
loop_
_entity.id
_entity.type
_entity.pdbx_description
1 polymer ?
#
loop_
_entity_poly.entity_id
_entity_poly.type
_entity_poly.pdbx_seq_one_letter_code
_entity_poly.pdbx_strand_id
1 'polypeptide(L)'
;MIFEVGKIFSSRQYKTGQIKQGDYEECTFTGIDFSSRDLSYFKFSNCDFEDCDLSNAKIHRTAFREIVFRNCKMMGLNFEDAHSFNIAFKFDGCNLDLCSFYQLDIRKTIFRNCSLKEVDFTEANLSSALFDHSDLTSAVFDRTVLDHADLQNAIGFSIDPNKNQLKKTKFAKDNLAGLLQQFQIIIE
;
A
#
# COMPACT_ATOMS: atom_id res chain seq x y z
N MET A 1 -20.21 -19.59 2.76
CA MET A 1 -19.39 -18.50 2.20
C MET A 1 -20.37 -17.52 1.60
N ILE A 2 -20.30 -16.24 1.96
CA ILE A 2 -21.21 -15.22 1.44
C ILE A 2 -20.66 -14.71 0.11
N PHE A 3 -21.54 -14.32 -0.80
CA PHE A 3 -21.19 -13.60 -2.03
C PHE A 3 -22.06 -12.34 -2.10
N GLU A 4 -21.43 -11.18 -2.18
CA GLU A 4 -22.10 -9.87 -2.25
C GLU A 4 -21.58 -9.06 -3.43
N VAL A 5 -22.48 -8.41 -4.15
CA VAL A 5 -22.17 -7.61 -5.33
C VAL A 5 -22.81 -6.23 -5.22
N GLY A 6 -22.05 -5.16 -5.50
CA GLY A 6 -22.59 -3.81 -5.64
C GLY A 6 -23.14 -3.17 -4.35
N LYS A 7 -22.82 -3.74 -3.18
CA LYS A 7 -23.39 -3.31 -1.89
C LYS A 7 -22.52 -2.26 -1.19
N ILE A 8 -23.18 -1.40 -0.43
CA ILE A 8 -22.52 -0.41 0.45
C ILE A 8 -22.66 -0.86 1.91
N PHE A 9 -21.52 -1.00 2.58
CA PHE A 9 -21.41 -1.33 4.00
C PHE A 9 -20.89 -0.10 4.74
N SER A 10 -21.81 0.64 5.38
CA SER A 10 -21.45 1.83 6.17
C SER A 10 -21.47 1.53 7.67
N SER A 11 -20.59 2.17 8.43
CA SER A 11 -20.54 2.04 9.90
C SER A 11 -21.81 2.48 10.63
N ARG A 12 -22.65 3.27 9.95
CA ARG A 12 -23.99 3.66 10.44
C ARG A 12 -24.98 2.50 10.44
N GLN A 13 -24.82 1.56 9.51
CA GLN A 13 -25.75 0.44 9.29
C GLN A 13 -25.17 -0.90 9.74
N TYR A 14 -23.85 -1.06 9.63
CA TYR A 14 -23.15 -2.30 9.90
C TYR A 14 -22.03 -2.06 10.90
N LYS A 15 -22.04 -2.83 11.99
CA LYS A 15 -20.87 -3.04 12.83
C LYS A 15 -19.95 -4.04 12.14
N THR A 16 -18.64 -3.91 12.36
CA THR A 16 -17.62 -4.76 11.75
C THR A 16 -17.90 -6.26 11.91
N GLY A 17 -18.36 -6.71 13.08
CA GLY A 17 -18.68 -8.12 13.32
C GLY A 17 -19.88 -8.67 12.52
N GLN A 18 -20.62 -7.81 11.82
CA GLN A 18 -21.70 -8.22 10.92
C GLN A 18 -21.21 -8.48 9.49
N ILE A 19 -20.00 -8.01 9.15
CA ILE A 19 -19.35 -8.29 7.87
C ILE A 19 -18.68 -9.66 8.00
N LYS A 20 -19.27 -10.65 7.35
CA LYS A 20 -18.85 -12.05 7.46
C LYS A 20 -17.84 -12.39 6.36
N GLN A 21 -16.98 -13.37 6.63
CA GLN A 21 -16.05 -13.87 5.62
C GLN A 21 -16.79 -14.35 4.36
N GLY A 22 -16.33 -13.88 3.20
CA GLY A 22 -16.95 -14.14 1.92
C GLY A 22 -16.25 -13.43 0.77
N ASP A 23 -16.91 -13.50 -0.37
CA ASP A 23 -16.50 -12.90 -1.63
C ASP A 23 -17.35 -11.63 -1.84
N TYR A 24 -16.68 -10.50 -2.03
CA TYR A 24 -17.27 -9.18 -2.22
C TYR A 24 -16.77 -8.61 -3.53
N GLU A 25 -17.70 -8.23 -4.40
CA GLU A 25 -17.42 -7.69 -5.72
C GLU A 25 -18.12 -6.35 -5.89
N GLU A 26 -17.42 -5.33 -6.40
CA GLU A 26 -18.00 -3.99 -6.63
C GLU A 26 -18.66 -3.37 -5.38
N CYS A 27 -18.20 -3.76 -4.19
CA CYS A 27 -18.75 -3.28 -2.93
C CYS A 27 -17.97 -2.08 -2.39
N THR A 28 -18.65 -1.22 -1.63
CA THR A 28 -18.03 -0.09 -0.93
C THR A 28 -18.13 -0.30 0.58
N PHE A 29 -17.03 -0.13 1.29
CA PHE A 29 -16.98 -0.12 2.75
C PHE A 29 -16.65 1.29 3.23
N THR A 30 -17.52 1.88 4.06
CA THR A 30 -17.37 3.28 4.49
C THR A 30 -17.35 3.40 6.01
N GLY A 31 -16.25 3.92 6.55
CA GLY A 31 -16.10 4.20 7.97
C GLY A 31 -16.03 2.95 8.87
N ILE A 32 -15.80 1.77 8.29
CA ILE A 32 -15.79 0.51 9.03
C ILE A 32 -14.45 0.35 9.77
N ASP A 33 -14.53 -0.02 11.05
CA ASP A 33 -13.38 -0.32 11.88
C ASP A 33 -13.03 -1.81 11.82
N PHE A 34 -12.13 -2.19 10.93
CA PHE A 34 -11.51 -3.51 10.83
C PHE A 34 -10.22 -3.64 11.67
N SER A 35 -9.88 -2.67 12.53
CA SER A 35 -8.62 -2.71 13.27
C SER A 35 -8.51 -3.97 14.14
N SER A 36 -7.34 -4.60 14.10
CA SER A 36 -7.03 -5.85 14.81
C SER A 36 -7.98 -7.03 14.52
N ARG A 37 -8.77 -6.96 13.44
CA ARG A 37 -9.71 -8.04 13.05
C ARG A 37 -9.02 -9.09 12.22
N ASP A 38 -9.63 -10.27 12.21
CA ASP A 38 -9.26 -11.34 11.32
C ASP A 38 -10.05 -11.23 10.01
N LEU A 39 -9.37 -10.78 8.96
CA LEU A 39 -9.89 -10.71 7.59
C LEU A 39 -9.36 -11.86 6.72
N SER A 40 -8.81 -12.90 7.35
CA SER A 40 -8.23 -14.03 6.62
C SER A 40 -9.27 -14.66 5.69
N TYR A 41 -8.81 -15.04 4.50
CA TYR A 41 -9.64 -15.70 3.47
C TYR A 41 -10.84 -14.91 2.93
N PHE A 42 -10.97 -13.62 3.25
CA PHE A 42 -11.88 -12.74 2.51
C PHE A 42 -11.40 -12.59 1.06
N LYS A 43 -12.33 -12.36 0.13
CA LYS A 43 -12.00 -11.98 -1.24
C LYS A 43 -12.70 -10.68 -1.59
N PHE A 44 -11.93 -9.66 -1.91
CA PHE A 44 -12.41 -8.39 -2.39
C PHE A 44 -11.97 -8.23 -3.85
N SER A 45 -12.92 -7.90 -4.73
CA SER A 45 -12.65 -7.60 -6.15
C SER A 45 -13.36 -6.32 -6.55
N ASN A 46 -12.66 -5.36 -7.15
CA ASN A 46 -13.21 -4.07 -7.57
C ASN A 46 -13.94 -3.34 -6.42
N CYS A 47 -13.45 -3.46 -5.18
CA CYS A 47 -14.09 -2.84 -4.03
C CYS A 47 -13.39 -1.53 -3.63
N ASP A 48 -14.16 -0.64 -3.04
CA ASP A 48 -13.69 0.61 -2.46
C ASP A 48 -13.76 0.54 -0.93
N PHE A 49 -12.69 0.98 -0.25
CA PHE A 49 -12.66 1.21 1.19
C PHE A 49 -12.43 2.69 1.45
N GLU A 50 -13.34 3.32 2.16
CA GLU A 50 -13.35 4.76 2.40
C GLU A 50 -13.42 5.03 3.90
N ASP A 51 -12.49 5.84 4.42
CA ASP A 51 -12.43 6.24 5.83
C ASP A 51 -12.41 5.03 6.80
N CYS A 52 -11.91 3.87 6.36
CA CYS A 52 -11.87 2.65 7.15
C CYS A 52 -10.58 2.57 7.98
N ASP A 53 -10.64 1.85 9.10
CA ASP A 53 -9.44 1.50 9.88
C ASP A 53 -9.16 0.00 9.71
N LEU A 54 -8.02 -0.34 9.12
CA LEU A 54 -7.52 -1.71 8.94
C LEU A 54 -6.24 -1.95 9.75
N SER A 55 -5.88 -1.05 10.67
CA SER A 55 -4.61 -1.11 11.41
C SER A 55 -4.48 -2.43 12.16
N ASN A 56 -3.34 -3.11 12.01
CA ASN A 56 -3.02 -4.40 12.61
C ASN A 56 -4.03 -5.54 12.31
N ALA A 57 -4.86 -5.41 11.27
CA ALA A 57 -5.74 -6.50 10.85
C ALA A 57 -4.92 -7.71 10.34
N LYS A 58 -5.42 -8.92 10.55
CA LYS A 58 -4.83 -10.13 9.95
C LYS A 58 -5.42 -10.30 8.56
N ILE A 59 -4.56 -10.34 7.56
CA ILE A 59 -4.95 -10.46 6.15
C ILE A 59 -4.45 -11.75 5.51
N HIS A 60 -4.29 -12.80 6.33
CA HIS A 60 -3.75 -14.08 5.86
C HIS A 60 -4.63 -14.67 4.76
N ARG A 61 -4.06 -14.90 3.57
CA ARG A 61 -4.76 -15.42 2.39
C ARG A 61 -5.95 -14.56 1.94
N THR A 62 -6.05 -13.31 2.38
CA THR A 62 -7.06 -12.36 1.87
C THR A 62 -6.73 -12.01 0.42
N ALA A 63 -7.69 -12.12 -0.48
CA ALA A 63 -7.51 -11.72 -1.87
C ALA A 63 -7.96 -10.28 -2.07
N PHE A 64 -7.06 -9.45 -2.59
CA PHE A 64 -7.36 -8.07 -2.96
C PHE A 64 -7.10 -7.88 -4.45
N ARG A 65 -8.15 -7.68 -5.24
CA ARG A 65 -8.06 -7.50 -6.69
C ARG A 65 -8.68 -6.18 -7.09
N GLU A 66 -7.88 -5.29 -7.67
CA GLU A 66 -8.34 -3.96 -8.12
C GLU A 66 -9.04 -3.17 -6.98
N ILE A 67 -8.38 -3.08 -5.83
CA ILE A 67 -8.95 -2.42 -4.65
C ILE A 67 -8.52 -0.96 -4.59
N VAL A 68 -9.43 -0.08 -4.18
CA VAL A 68 -9.09 1.31 -3.87
C VAL A 68 -9.31 1.59 -2.39
N PHE A 69 -8.28 2.09 -1.73
CA PHE A 69 -8.35 2.62 -0.38
C PHE A 69 -8.29 4.16 -0.43
N ARG A 70 -9.27 4.82 0.20
CA ARG A 70 -9.34 6.27 0.33
C ARG A 70 -9.42 6.66 1.81
N ASN A 71 -8.48 7.48 2.26
CA ASN A 71 -8.42 7.99 3.64
C ASN A 71 -8.40 6.87 4.71
N CYS A 72 -7.84 5.71 4.38
CA CYS A 72 -7.81 4.57 5.29
C CYS A 72 -6.59 4.61 6.21
N LYS A 73 -6.76 4.12 7.45
CA LYS A 73 -5.63 3.78 8.33
C LYS A 73 -5.31 2.32 8.16
N MET A 74 -4.05 1.99 7.90
CA MET A 74 -3.65 0.64 7.52
C MET A 74 -2.33 0.25 8.19
N MET A 75 -1.98 0.90 9.31
CA MET A 75 -0.64 0.77 9.92
C MET A 75 -0.33 -0.68 10.32
N GLY A 76 0.91 -1.10 10.07
CA GLY A 76 1.44 -2.40 10.51
C GLY A 76 0.86 -3.62 9.79
N LEU A 77 0.30 -3.46 8.58
CA LEU A 77 -0.16 -4.59 7.78
C LEU A 77 0.99 -5.26 7.02
N ASN A 78 1.02 -6.59 7.06
CA ASN A 78 1.94 -7.42 6.27
C ASN A 78 1.21 -7.91 5.01
N PHE A 79 1.36 -7.21 3.89
CA PHE A 79 0.67 -7.57 2.64
C PHE A 79 1.22 -8.86 2.02
N GLU A 80 2.43 -9.28 2.36
CA GLU A 80 3.01 -10.57 1.96
C GLU A 80 2.24 -11.78 2.49
N ASP A 81 1.46 -11.60 3.56
CA ASP A 81 0.55 -12.63 4.09
C ASP A 81 -0.74 -12.78 3.24
N ALA A 82 -1.04 -11.78 2.40
CA ALA A 82 -2.21 -11.77 1.54
C ALA A 82 -2.04 -12.73 0.34
N HIS A 83 -3.14 -12.96 -0.38
CA HIS A 83 -3.10 -13.75 -1.60
C HIS A 83 -2.48 -12.95 -2.75
N SER A 84 -1.25 -13.30 -3.14
CA SER A 84 -0.45 -12.55 -4.12
C SER A 84 -0.96 -12.60 -5.57
N PHE A 85 -1.75 -13.62 -5.96
CA PHE A 85 -2.25 -13.72 -7.34
C PHE A 85 -3.18 -12.56 -7.71
N ASN A 86 -2.80 -11.81 -8.74
CA ASN A 86 -3.50 -10.62 -9.24
C ASN A 86 -3.76 -9.57 -8.14
N ILE A 87 -2.82 -9.44 -7.21
CA ILE A 87 -2.88 -8.40 -6.19
C ILE A 87 -2.72 -7.02 -6.84
N ALA A 88 -3.66 -6.11 -6.59
CA ALA A 88 -3.64 -4.78 -7.17
C ALA A 88 -4.38 -3.78 -6.29
N PHE A 89 -3.75 -2.62 -6.04
CA PHE A 89 -4.24 -1.60 -5.14
C PHE A 89 -4.04 -0.19 -5.69
N LYS A 90 -4.87 0.73 -5.19
CA LYS A 90 -4.63 2.17 -5.22
C LYS A 90 -4.88 2.74 -3.84
N PHE A 91 -4.00 3.61 -3.38
CA PHE A 91 -4.09 4.28 -2.10
C PHE A 91 -4.15 5.80 -2.34
N ASP A 92 -5.16 6.46 -1.78
CA ASP A 92 -5.29 7.92 -1.79
C ASP A 92 -5.55 8.42 -0.37
N GLY A 93 -4.68 9.25 0.17
CA GLY A 93 -4.83 9.80 1.54
C GLY A 93 -4.66 8.76 2.65
N CYS A 94 -4.01 7.62 2.39
CA CYS A 94 -3.91 6.53 3.35
C CYS A 94 -2.68 6.65 4.27
N ASN A 95 -2.81 6.16 5.51
CA ASN A 95 -1.67 5.90 6.38
C ASN A 95 -1.28 4.41 6.29
N LEU A 96 -0.12 4.15 5.72
CA LEU A 96 0.51 2.84 5.51
C LEU A 96 1.82 2.70 6.30
N ASP A 97 1.99 3.51 7.36
CA ASP A 97 3.19 3.47 8.19
C ASP A 97 3.40 2.06 8.77
N LEU A 98 4.66 1.60 8.80
CA LEU A 98 5.06 0.29 9.31
C LEU A 98 4.48 -0.91 8.55
N CYS A 99 3.85 -0.71 7.39
CA CYS A 99 3.41 -1.82 6.54
C CYS A 99 4.60 -2.56 5.91
N SER A 100 4.37 -3.80 5.52
CA SER A 100 5.30 -4.59 4.70
C SER A 100 4.65 -4.96 3.37
N PHE A 101 5.42 -4.80 2.29
CA PHE A 101 5.12 -5.30 0.95
C PHE A 101 6.24 -6.24 0.48
N TYR A 102 6.91 -6.91 1.42
CA TYR A 102 8.05 -7.77 1.18
C TYR A 102 7.80 -8.77 0.04
N GLN A 103 8.70 -8.80 -0.95
CA GLN A 103 8.64 -9.71 -2.12
C GLN A 103 7.37 -9.62 -3.01
N LEU A 104 6.51 -8.62 -2.82
CA LEU A 104 5.28 -8.52 -3.61
C LEU A 104 5.50 -7.91 -4.99
N ASP A 105 4.78 -8.45 -5.98
CA ASP A 105 4.62 -7.83 -7.30
C ASP A 105 3.41 -6.89 -7.31
N ILE A 106 3.67 -5.59 -7.14
CA ILE A 106 2.67 -4.53 -7.04
C ILE A 106 2.96 -3.42 -8.06
N ARG A 107 3.34 -3.83 -9.28
CA ARG A 107 3.58 -2.93 -10.42
C ARG A 107 2.39 -1.99 -10.65
N LYS A 108 2.68 -0.76 -11.05
CA LYS A 108 1.69 0.29 -11.36
C LYS A 108 0.80 0.71 -10.18
N THR A 109 1.13 0.32 -8.95
CA THR A 109 0.41 0.79 -7.76
C THR A 109 0.53 2.30 -7.62
N ILE A 110 -0.57 2.94 -7.23
CA ILE A 110 -0.65 4.38 -6.98
C ILE A 110 -0.69 4.60 -5.48
N PHE A 111 0.29 5.32 -4.96
CA PHE A 111 0.31 5.90 -3.63
C PHE A 111 0.21 7.41 -3.79
N ARG A 112 -0.97 7.97 -3.53
CA ARG A 112 -1.20 9.43 -3.58
C ARG A 112 -1.51 9.95 -2.20
N ASN A 113 -0.88 11.05 -1.79
CA ASN A 113 -1.12 11.69 -0.49
C ASN A 113 -0.96 10.70 0.70
N CYS A 114 -0.06 9.73 0.59
CA CYS A 114 0.07 8.65 1.58
C CYS A 114 1.21 8.91 2.56
N SER A 115 1.02 8.45 3.80
CA SER A 115 2.14 8.24 4.73
C SER A 115 2.63 6.79 4.55
N LEU A 116 3.91 6.63 4.27
CA LEU A 116 4.60 5.37 4.02
C LEU A 116 5.87 5.30 4.88
N LYS A 117 5.78 5.79 6.13
CA LYS A 117 6.94 5.86 7.01
C LYS A 117 7.31 4.48 7.49
N GLU A 118 8.60 4.16 7.46
CA GLU A 118 9.12 2.87 7.92
C GLU A 118 8.44 1.67 7.21
N VAL A 119 7.90 1.88 6.01
CA VAL A 119 7.33 0.80 5.19
C VAL A 119 8.45 -0.08 4.63
N ASP A 120 8.22 -1.39 4.56
CA ASP A 120 9.16 -2.33 3.95
C ASP A 120 8.77 -2.64 2.50
N PHE A 121 9.60 -2.21 1.55
CA PHE A 121 9.51 -2.56 0.12
C PHE A 121 10.64 -3.53 -0.32
N THR A 122 11.31 -4.20 0.61
CA THR A 122 12.39 -5.13 0.31
C THR A 122 11.94 -6.21 -0.67
N GLU A 123 12.70 -6.39 -1.75
CA GLU A 123 12.44 -7.33 -2.83
C GLU A 123 11.09 -7.15 -3.58
N ALA A 124 10.38 -6.05 -3.33
CA ALA A 124 9.13 -5.75 -4.03
C ALA A 124 9.38 -5.34 -5.49
N ASN A 125 8.41 -5.64 -6.36
CA ASN A 125 8.35 -5.09 -7.70
C ASN A 125 7.36 -3.92 -7.78
N LEU A 126 7.91 -2.72 -7.78
CA LEU A 126 7.22 -1.43 -7.88
C LEU A 126 7.40 -0.81 -9.27
N SER A 127 7.65 -1.60 -10.32
CA SER A 127 7.84 -1.04 -11.66
C SER A 127 6.62 -0.22 -12.06
N SER A 128 6.85 1.00 -12.56
CA SER A 128 5.82 1.98 -12.94
C SER A 128 4.88 2.41 -11.79
N ALA A 129 5.25 2.20 -10.53
CA ALA A 129 4.49 2.75 -9.40
C ALA A 129 4.57 4.28 -9.35
N LEU A 130 3.53 4.90 -8.78
CA LEU A 130 3.45 6.35 -8.58
C LEU A 130 3.45 6.66 -7.08
N PHE A 131 4.38 7.49 -6.63
CA PHE A 131 4.46 8.02 -5.27
C PHE A 131 4.23 9.54 -5.30
N ASP A 132 2.96 9.92 -5.44
CA ASP A 132 2.57 11.32 -5.62
C ASP A 132 2.25 11.96 -4.26
N HIS A 133 3.00 12.98 -3.85
CA HIS A 133 2.82 13.67 -2.56
C HIS A 133 2.83 12.70 -1.36
N SER A 134 3.72 11.70 -1.38
CA SER A 134 3.79 10.66 -0.34
C SER A 134 5.09 10.75 0.46
N ASP A 135 5.00 10.48 1.76
CA ASP A 135 6.13 10.54 2.70
C ASP A 135 6.72 9.14 2.90
N LEU A 136 7.95 8.94 2.40
CA LEU A 136 8.72 7.69 2.45
C LEU A 136 9.82 7.75 3.52
N THR A 137 9.69 8.61 4.55
CA THR A 137 10.68 8.73 5.62
C THR A 137 10.97 7.36 6.24
N SER A 138 12.24 6.96 6.21
CA SER A 138 12.72 5.66 6.75
C SER A 138 12.13 4.43 6.05
N ALA A 139 11.49 4.57 4.89
CA ALA A 139 11.07 3.43 4.09
C ALA A 139 12.28 2.57 3.66
N VAL A 140 12.13 1.26 3.69
CA VAL A 140 13.18 0.30 3.36
C VAL A 140 13.09 -0.10 1.90
N PHE A 141 14.16 0.17 1.15
CA PHE A 141 14.34 -0.26 -0.23
C PHE A 141 15.64 -1.08 -0.34
N ASP A 142 15.51 -2.40 -0.41
CA ASP A 142 16.62 -3.33 -0.58
C ASP A 142 16.23 -4.39 -1.62
N ARG A 143 17.03 -4.52 -2.69
CA ARG A 143 16.69 -5.38 -3.84
C ARG A 143 15.32 -5.07 -4.48
N THR A 144 14.83 -3.85 -4.35
CA THR A 144 13.53 -3.40 -4.88
C THR A 144 13.64 -3.02 -6.36
N VAL A 145 12.60 -3.33 -7.15
CA VAL A 145 12.50 -2.93 -8.57
C VAL A 145 11.62 -1.70 -8.70
N LEU A 146 12.20 -0.56 -9.07
CA LEU A 146 11.52 0.73 -9.24
C LEU A 146 11.56 1.23 -10.69
N ASP A 147 11.83 0.34 -11.64
CA ASP A 147 11.91 0.67 -13.06
C ASP A 147 10.68 1.46 -13.53
N HIS A 148 10.90 2.64 -14.12
CA HIS A 148 9.85 3.58 -14.57
C HIS A 148 8.92 4.13 -13.47
N ALA A 149 9.23 3.89 -12.19
CA ALA A 149 8.47 4.49 -11.11
C ALA A 149 8.62 6.02 -11.08
N ASP A 150 7.64 6.70 -10.51
CA ASP A 150 7.58 8.15 -10.42
C ASP A 150 7.60 8.58 -8.94
N LEU A 151 8.74 9.11 -8.52
CA LEU A 151 8.98 9.64 -7.16
C LEU A 151 9.20 11.16 -7.18
N GLN A 152 8.77 11.86 -8.25
CA GLN A 152 9.04 13.30 -8.37
C GLN A 152 8.44 14.11 -7.23
N ASN A 153 7.28 13.69 -6.71
CA ASN A 153 6.57 14.37 -5.62
C ASN A 153 6.68 13.61 -4.28
N ALA A 154 7.50 12.58 -4.18
CA ALA A 154 7.73 11.85 -2.94
C ALA A 154 8.84 12.52 -2.12
N ILE A 155 8.72 12.44 -0.79
CA ILE A 155 9.71 13.01 0.14
C ILE A 155 10.25 11.93 1.09
N GLY A 156 11.37 12.19 1.76
CA GLY A 156 11.88 11.35 2.85
C GLY A 156 12.51 10.01 2.43
N PHE A 157 12.51 9.67 1.13
CA PHE A 157 13.10 8.41 0.67
C PHE A 157 14.63 8.41 0.79
N SER A 158 15.18 7.24 1.07
CA SER A 158 16.61 6.93 0.96
C SER A 158 16.77 5.65 0.15
N ILE A 159 17.26 5.76 -1.08
CA ILE A 159 17.32 4.61 -2.01
C ILE A 159 18.74 4.49 -2.55
N ASP A 160 19.43 3.42 -2.16
CA ASP A 160 20.76 3.09 -2.68
C ASP A 160 20.64 2.56 -4.12
N PRO A 161 21.15 3.29 -5.14
CA PRO A 161 21.09 2.86 -6.54
C PRO A 161 21.90 1.60 -6.84
N ASN A 162 22.83 1.20 -5.97
CA ASN A 162 23.62 -0.02 -6.14
C ASN A 162 22.88 -1.28 -5.68
N LYS A 163 21.83 -1.12 -4.86
CA LYS A 163 21.03 -2.23 -4.32
C LYS A 163 19.68 -2.38 -5.00
N ASN A 164 19.22 -1.37 -5.74
CA ASN A 164 17.88 -1.29 -6.30
C ASN A 164 17.90 -1.05 -7.81
N GLN A 165 16.87 -1.50 -8.52
CA GLN A 165 16.75 -1.27 -9.97
C GLN A 165 15.97 0.01 -10.23
N LEU A 166 16.64 1.04 -10.77
CA LEU A 166 16.10 2.39 -10.93
C LEU A 166 15.99 2.84 -12.40
N LYS A 167 15.84 1.90 -13.35
CA LYS A 167 15.90 2.25 -14.78
C LYS A 167 14.73 3.15 -15.13
N LYS A 168 15.04 4.36 -15.62
CA LYS A 168 14.05 5.40 -15.98
C LYS A 168 13.10 5.77 -14.83
N THR A 169 13.50 5.52 -13.57
CA THR A 169 12.80 6.05 -12.41
C THR A 169 12.95 7.57 -12.40
N LYS A 170 11.85 8.27 -12.10
CA LYS A 170 11.84 9.73 -12.12
C LYS A 170 11.97 10.27 -10.70
N PHE A 171 12.84 11.25 -10.53
CA PHE A 171 13.04 12.00 -9.29
C PHE A 171 12.99 13.49 -9.58
N ALA A 172 12.55 14.29 -8.61
CA ALA A 172 12.77 15.72 -8.66
C ALA A 172 14.23 16.04 -8.32
N LYS A 173 14.77 17.12 -8.89
CA LYS A 173 16.16 17.55 -8.63
C LYS A 173 16.42 17.78 -7.14
N ASP A 174 15.46 18.40 -6.48
CA ASP A 174 15.58 18.82 -5.08
C ASP A 174 15.63 17.63 -4.11
N ASN A 175 15.15 16.46 -4.52
CA ASN A 175 15.11 15.25 -3.70
C ASN A 175 16.22 14.24 -4.05
N LEU A 176 17.17 14.60 -4.92
CA LEU A 176 18.28 13.71 -5.30
C LEU A 176 19.20 13.33 -4.13
N ALA A 177 19.23 14.14 -3.05
CA ALA A 177 19.97 13.82 -1.83
C ALA A 177 19.60 12.44 -1.25
N GLY A 178 18.34 12.00 -1.40
CA GLY A 178 17.88 10.67 -0.99
C GLY A 178 18.56 9.51 -1.74
N LEU A 179 19.20 9.76 -2.88
CA LEU A 179 19.98 8.75 -3.63
C LEU A 179 21.46 8.72 -3.24
N LEU A 180 21.89 9.66 -2.39
CA LEU A 180 23.29 9.89 -2.07
C LEU A 180 23.61 9.59 -0.59
N GLN A 181 22.59 9.36 0.23
CA GLN A 181 22.71 9.19 1.67
C GLN A 181 23.69 8.07 2.07
N GLN A 182 23.73 6.96 1.32
CA GLN A 182 24.65 5.86 1.59
C GLN A 182 26.13 6.25 1.47
N PHE A 183 26.46 7.30 0.73
CA PHE A 183 27.84 7.76 0.57
C PHE A 183 28.30 8.67 1.72
N GLN A 184 27.40 9.05 2.63
CA GLN A 184 27.68 9.95 3.77
C GLN A 184 28.35 11.27 3.34
N ILE A 185 28.04 11.74 2.14
CA ILE A 185 28.54 13.01 1.62
C ILE A 185 27.71 14.18 2.14
N ILE A 186 28.36 15.31 2.37
CA ILE A 186 27.71 16.56 2.78
C ILE A 186 27.24 17.28 1.51
N ILE A 187 25.97 17.68 1.49
CA ILE A 187 25.34 18.45 0.41
C ILE A 187 25.03 19.84 0.96
N GLU A 188 25.54 20.88 0.30
CA GLU A 188 25.38 22.31 0.66
C GLU A 188 24.47 23.06 -0.33
#